data_AF-A0A941NFP8-F1
#
_entry.id   AF-A0A941NFP8-F1
#
_cell.length_a   1.000
_cell.length_b   1.000
_cell.length_c   1.000
_cell.angle_alpha   90.00
_cell.angle_beta   90.00
_cell.angle_gamma   90.00
#
_symmetry.space_group_name_H-M   'P 1'
#
loop_
_entity.id
_entity.type
_entity.pdbx_description
1 polymer ?
#
loop_
_entity_poly.entity_id
_entity_poly.type
_entity_poly.pdbx_seq_one_letter_code
_entity_poly.pdbx_strand_id
1 'polypeptide(L)'
;MLNLLRKSAARKEFAAQLEAQLVARARAPFFFRDLEVPDTIDGRFDMVALHGWLVLERLKIAGMNDEAQALMDSLFISFDEA
;
A
#
# COMPACT_ATOMS: atom_id res chain seq x y z
N MET A 1 25.38 -15.80 2.33
CA MET A 1 23.97 -16.09 1.92
C MET A 1 22.95 -15.64 2.97
N LEU A 2 23.14 -15.91 4.27
CA LEU A 2 22.21 -15.51 5.35
C LEU A 2 21.83 -14.01 5.39
N ASN A 3 22.77 -13.12 5.07
CA ASN A 3 22.52 -11.67 5.12
C ASN A 3 21.55 -11.17 4.03
N LEU A 4 21.50 -11.83 2.86
CA LEU A 4 20.59 -11.45 1.77
C LEU A 4 19.15 -11.85 2.10
N LEU A 5 18.97 -13.03 2.70
CA LEU A 5 17.65 -13.50 3.16
C LEU A 5 17.08 -12.57 4.24
N ARG A 6 17.91 -12.13 5.18
CA ARG A 6 17.49 -11.18 6.23
C ARG A 6 17.07 -9.82 5.65
N LYS A 7 17.80 -9.31 4.65
CA LYS A 7 17.43 -8.04 3.97
C LYS A 7 16.10 -8.16 3.24
N SER A 8 15.86 -9.29 2.55
CA SER A 8 14.58 -9.55 1.88
C SER A 8 13.40 -9.61 2.88
N ALA A 9 13.58 -10.32 4.00
CA ALA A 9 12.56 -10.41 5.04
C ALA A 9 12.22 -9.04 5.64
N ALA A 10 13.23 -8.22 5.97
CA ALA A 10 13.02 -6.88 6.51
C ALA A 10 12.27 -5.96 5.54
N ARG A 11 12.53 -6.10 4.23
CA ARG A 11 11.81 -5.34 3.19
C ARG A 11 10.35 -5.76 3.07
N LYS A 12 10.08 -7.06 3.13
CA LYS A 12 8.70 -7.58 3.12
C LYS A 12 7.92 -7.11 4.34
N GLU A 13 8.55 -7.13 5.51
CA GLU A 13 7.95 -6.61 6.74
C GLU A 13 7.67 -5.11 6.65
N PHE A 14 8.62 -4.32 6.13
CA PHE A 14 8.41 -2.90 5.87
C PHE A 14 7.23 -2.65 4.94
N ALA A 15 7.14 -3.38 3.83
CA ALA A 15 6.05 -3.24 2.86
C ALA A 15 4.69 -3.57 3.50
N ALA A 16 4.59 -4.67 4.25
CA ALA A 16 3.35 -5.05 4.93
C ALA A 16 2.90 -4.01 5.98
N GLN A 17 3.85 -3.44 6.74
CA GLN A 17 3.54 -2.39 7.70
C GLN A 17 3.08 -1.09 7.03
N LEU A 18 3.69 -0.73 5.90
CA LEU A 18 3.32 0.46 5.14
C LEU A 18 1.96 0.29 4.46
N GLU A 19 1.71 -0.89 3.88
CA GLU A 19 0.43 -1.27 3.30
C GLU A 19 -0.70 -1.19 4.34
N ALA A 20 -0.52 -1.78 5.53
CA ALA A 20 -1.53 -1.75 6.57
C ALA A 20 -1.90 -0.30 7.00
N GLN A 21 -0.90 0.58 7.13
CA GLN A 21 -1.11 1.99 7.44
C GLN A 21 -1.84 2.72 6.30
N LEU A 22 -1.44 2.44 5.06
CA LEU A 22 -2.04 3.00 3.85
C LEU A 22 -3.51 2.60 3.72
N VAL A 23 -3.82 1.31 3.85
CA VAL A 23 -5.19 0.78 3.79
C VAL A 23 -6.05 1.35 4.91
N ALA A 24 -5.50 1.44 6.13
CA ALA A 24 -6.20 2.08 7.25
C ALA A 24 -6.54 3.55 6.95
N ARG A 25 -5.61 4.28 6.30
CA ARG A 25 -5.84 5.67 5.89
C ARG A 25 -6.86 5.77 4.75
N ALA A 26 -6.75 4.94 3.72
CA ALA A 26 -7.67 4.89 2.59
C ALA A 26 -9.11 4.55 3.02
N ARG A 27 -9.27 3.76 4.08
CA ARG A 27 -10.56 3.38 4.66
C ARG A 27 -11.05 4.33 5.76
N ALA A 28 -10.47 5.51 5.89
CA ALA A 28 -10.95 6.49 6.87
C ALA A 28 -12.42 6.87 6.58
N PRO A 29 -13.32 6.89 7.59
CA PRO A 29 -14.75 7.10 7.38
C PRO A 29 -15.11 8.40 6.65
N PHE A 30 -14.25 9.42 6.74
CA PHE A 30 -14.41 10.71 6.09
C PHE A 30 -14.62 10.59 4.57
N PHE A 31 -13.91 9.67 3.90
CA PHE A 31 -14.05 9.50 2.44
C PHE A 31 -15.45 9.02 2.03
N PHE A 32 -16.06 8.15 2.82
CA PHE A 32 -17.35 7.56 2.50
C PHE A 32 -18.54 8.38 3.03
N ARG A 33 -18.36 9.04 4.19
CA ARG A 33 -19.43 9.79 4.86
C ARG A 33 -19.53 11.23 4.40
N ASP A 34 -18.39 11.90 4.25
CA ASP A 34 -18.33 13.33 4.01
C ASP A 34 -17.99 13.66 2.54
N LEU A 35 -17.20 12.80 1.88
CA LEU A 35 -16.84 12.93 0.46
C LEU A 35 -17.66 12.03 -0.46
N GLU A 36 -18.63 11.30 0.09
CA GLU A 36 -19.61 10.49 -0.66
C GLU A 36 -18.99 9.46 -1.62
N VAL A 37 -17.78 8.99 -1.35
CA VAL A 37 -17.23 7.82 -2.07
C VAL A 37 -18.15 6.63 -1.82
N PRO A 38 -18.65 5.93 -2.85
CA PRO A 38 -19.51 4.77 -2.65
C PRO A 38 -18.84 3.73 -1.75
N ASP A 39 -19.50 3.31 -0.68
CA ASP A 39 -19.00 2.25 0.20
C ASP A 39 -19.25 0.85 -0.40
N THR A 40 -18.63 0.63 -1.56
CA THR A 40 -18.64 -0.62 -2.33
C THR A 40 -17.23 -1.20 -2.41
N ILE A 41 -17.10 -2.42 -2.96
CA ILE A 41 -15.78 -3.01 -3.24
C ILE A 41 -14.98 -2.09 -4.16
N ASP A 42 -15.59 -1.62 -5.25
CA ASP A 42 -14.94 -0.72 -6.21
C ASP A 42 -14.53 0.61 -5.57
N GLY A 43 -15.41 1.24 -4.77
CA GLY A 43 -15.08 2.50 -4.11
C GLY A 43 -13.96 2.36 -3.07
N ARG A 44 -13.91 1.23 -2.35
CA ARG A 44 -12.80 0.93 -1.43
C ARG A 44 -11.50 0.65 -2.20
N PHE A 45 -11.58 -0.06 -3.32
CA PHE A 45 -10.45 -0.30 -4.20
C PHE A 45 -9.88 1.02 -4.72
N ASP A 46 -10.72 1.91 -5.25
CA ASP A 46 -10.31 3.23 -5.75
C ASP A 46 -9.58 4.04 -4.69
N MET A 47 -10.05 4.02 -3.44
CA MET A 47 -9.39 4.73 -2.34
C MET A 47 -8.02 4.14 -1.99
N VAL A 48 -7.89 2.81 -1.96
CA VAL A 48 -6.59 2.17 -1.72
C VAL A 48 -5.64 2.42 -2.90
N ALA A 49 -6.12 2.32 -4.14
CA ALA A 49 -5.33 2.58 -5.33
C ALA A 49 -4.80 4.02 -5.38
N LEU A 50 -5.64 5.02 -5.07
CA LEU A 50 -5.23 6.43 -4.98
C LEU A 50 -4.13 6.65 -3.93
N HIS A 51 -4.31 6.12 -2.72
CA HIS A 51 -3.31 6.24 -1.66
C HIS A 51 -2.03 5.47 -2.02
N GLY A 52 -2.16 4.29 -2.63
CA GLY A 52 -1.08 3.47 -3.17
C GLY A 52 -0.21 4.26 -4.13
N TRP A 53 -0.84 4.89 -5.14
CA TRP A 53 -0.16 5.72 -6.12
C TRP A 53 0.62 6.87 -5.48
N LEU A 54 0.00 7.62 -4.55
CA LEU A 54 0.65 8.73 -3.86
C LEU A 54 1.90 8.29 -3.07
N VAL A 55 1.82 7.15 -2.37
CA VAL A 55 2.95 6.62 -1.59
C VAL A 55 4.04 6.10 -2.52
N LEU A 56 3.69 5.39 -3.59
CA LEU A 56 4.65 4.89 -4.59
C LEU A 56 5.41 6.04 -5.27
N GLU A 57 4.72 7.12 -5.62
CA GLU A 57 5.36 8.32 -6.19
C GLU A 57 6.32 8.95 -5.18
N ARG A 58 5.91 9.06 -3.90
CA ARG A 58 6.77 9.61 -2.85
C ARG A 58 8.04 8.80 -2.62
N LEU A 59 7.95 7.47 -2.66
CA LEU A 59 9.09 6.55 -2.52
C LEU A 59 10.05 6.66 -3.72
N LYS A 60 9.52 6.74 -4.95
CA LYS A 60 10.32 6.95 -6.17
C LYS A 60 11.11 8.26 -6.10
N ILE A 61 10.48 9.36 -5.70
CA ILE A 61 11.15 10.66 -5.53
C ILE A 61 12.25 10.59 -4.46
N ALA A 62 12.07 9.77 -3.43
CA ALA A 62 13.08 9.55 -2.38
C ALA A 62 14.22 8.61 -2.80
N GLY A 63 14.21 8.04 -4.01
CA GLY A 63 15.19 7.04 -4.45
C GLY A 63 15.00 5.66 -3.80
N MET A 64 13.86 5.41 -3.15
CA MET A 64 13.54 4.17 -2.43
C MET A 64 12.87 3.16 -3.38
N ASN A 65 13.55 2.82 -4.48
CA ASN A 65 12.98 2.00 -5.55
C ASN A 65 12.67 0.56 -5.09
N ASP A 66 13.51 0.04 -4.20
CA ASP A 66 13.38 -1.30 -3.65
C ASP A 66 12.15 -1.43 -2.73
N GLU A 67 11.90 -0.41 -1.91
CA GLU A 67 10.73 -0.30 -1.05
C GLU A 67 9.47 -0.03 -1.86
N ALA A 68 9.55 0.80 -2.91
CA ALA A 68 8.44 1.03 -3.83
C ALA A 68 8.02 -0.27 -4.52
N GLN A 69 8.97 -1.08 -4.98
CA GLN A 69 8.66 -2.39 -5.57
C GLN A 69 8.02 -3.33 -4.55
N ALA A 70 8.56 -3.40 -3.33
CA ALA A 70 8.01 -4.28 -2.30
C ALA A 70 6.59 -3.88 -1.88
N LEU A 71 6.29 -2.57 -1.80
CA LEU A 71 4.93 -2.08 -1.54
C LEU A 71 3.99 -2.43 -2.70
N MET A 72 4.44 -2.26 -3.95
CA MET A 72 3.66 -2.62 -5.13
C MET A 72 3.29 -4.11 -5.13
N ASP A 73 4.27 -4.99 -4.86
CA ASP A 73 4.05 -6.43 -4.77
C ASP A 73 3.04 -6.78 -3.66
N SER A 74 3.16 -6.13 -2.50
CA SER A 74 2.27 -6.34 -1.35
C SER A 74 0.82 -5.92 -1.66
N LEU A 75 0.63 -4.73 -2.24
CA LEU A 75 -0.69 -4.23 -2.66
C LEU A 75 -1.33 -5.14 -3.71
N PHE A 76 -0.55 -5.65 -4.67
CA PHE A 76 -1.06 -6.55 -5.70
C PHE A 76 -1.57 -7.87 -5.09
N ILE A 77 -0.79 -8.48 -4.19
CA ILE A 77 -1.21 -9.69 -3.47
C ILE A 77 -2.47 -9.42 -2.64
N SER A 78 -2.51 -8.31 -1.91
CA SER A 78 -3.68 -7.97 -1.09
C SER A 78 -4.95 -7.81 -1.91
N PHE A 79 -4.87 -7.29 -3.14
CA PHE A 79 -6.04 -7.18 -4.03
C PHE A 79 -6.46 -8.50 -4.66
N ASP A 80 -5.53 -9.43 -4.88
CA ASP A 80 -5.84 -10.78 -5.40
C ASP A 80 -6.48 -11.67 -4.31
N GLU A 81 -6.14 -11.44 -3.04
CA GLU A 81 -6.64 -12.19 -1.89
C GLU A 81 -7.98 -11.65 -1.30
N ALA A 82 -8.43 -10.46 -1.70
CA ALA A 82 -9.59 -9.74 -1.14
C ALA A 82 -10.93 -10.10 -1.81
#